data_AF-A0A847T5U0-F1
#
_entry.id   AF-A0A847T5U0-F1
#
_cell.length_a   1.000
_cell.length_b   1.000
_cell.length_c   1.000
_cell.angle_alpha   90.00
_cell.angle_beta   90.00
_cell.angle_gamma   90.00
#
_symmetry.space_group_name_H-M   'P 1'
#
loop_
_entity.id
_entity.type
_entity.pdbx_description
1 polymer ?
#
loop_
_entity_poly.entity_id
_entity_poly.type
_entity_poly.pdbx_seq_one_letter_code
_entity_poly.pdbx_strand_id
1 'polypeptide(L)'
;MKIELKNIHHAHTLSGSWNAFSANLYIDDIRICTVTDNGFGGGLEYGIIDPLQIDKFNQAFAWCRFQPPVKVYPDMADSIETVALDLDLFLQQIVEKNLVARRKLRC
;
A
#
# COMPACT_ATOMS: atom_id res chain seq x y z
N MET A 1 10.27 -3.48 -12.11
CA MET A 1 8.80 -3.43 -12.10
C MET A 1 8.37 -2.09 -11.55
N LYS A 2 7.36 -1.46 -12.15
CA LYS A 2 6.80 -0.18 -11.70
C LYS A 2 5.43 -0.42 -11.07
N ILE A 3 5.31 -0.19 -9.77
CA ILE A 3 4.06 -0.34 -9.02
C ILE A 3 3.62 1.05 -8.57
N GLU A 4 2.40 1.44 -8.92
CA GLU A 4 1.87 2.77 -8.64
C GLU A 4 0.43 2.71 -8.10
N LEU A 5 0.11 3.66 -7.22
CA LEU A 5 -1.26 3.97 -6.84
C LEU A 5 -1.69 5.29 -7.47
N LYS A 6 -2.81 5.28 -8.19
CA LYS A 6 -3.42 6.48 -8.79
C LYS A 6 -4.80 6.70 -8.20
N ASN A 7 -5.26 7.95 -8.20
CA ASN A 7 -6.54 8.37 -7.59
C ASN A 7 -6.66 7.94 -6.11
N ILE A 8 -5.64 8.28 -5.31
CA ILE A 8 -5.67 7.99 -3.86
C ILE A 8 -6.68 8.94 -3.19
N HIS A 9 -7.75 8.36 -2.67
CA HIS A 9 -8.76 9.03 -1.85
C HIS A 9 -8.61 8.57 -0.40
N HIS A 10 -8.54 9.53 0.54
CA HIS A 10 -8.48 9.25 1.97
C HIS A 10 -9.84 9.49 2.62
N ALA A 11 -10.30 8.52 3.42
CA ALA A 11 -11.55 8.62 4.14
C ALA A 11 -11.29 8.97 5.61
N HIS A 12 -11.09 10.27 5.89
CA HIS A 12 -10.81 10.78 7.24
C HIS A 12 -11.91 10.48 8.27
N THR A 13 -13.14 10.22 7.82
CA THR A 13 -14.27 9.88 8.71
C THR A 13 -14.28 8.42 9.16
N LEU A 14 -13.48 7.55 8.52
CA LEU A 14 -13.34 6.13 8.86
C LEU A 14 -12.03 5.83 9.61
N SER A 15 -11.11 6.80 9.70
CA SER A 15 -9.82 6.65 10.33
C SER A 15 -9.90 6.84 11.85
N GLY A 16 -10.40 5.84 12.57
CA GLY A 16 -10.35 5.82 14.04
C GLY A 16 -8.90 5.84 14.55
N SER A 17 -8.03 5.05 13.90
CA SER A 17 -6.60 4.93 14.27
C SER A 17 -5.66 4.75 13.07
N TRP A 18 -6.18 4.26 11.93
CA TRP A 18 -5.39 3.94 10.73
C TRP A 18 -5.93 4.68 9.50
N ASN A 19 -5.05 4.99 8.54
CA ASN A 19 -5.37 5.84 7.38
C ASN A 19 -6.22 5.08 6.35
N ALA A 20 -7.55 5.06 6.54
CA ALA A 20 -8.48 4.51 5.56
C ALA A 20 -8.32 5.18 4.19
N PHE A 21 -8.21 4.38 3.13
CA PHE A 21 -8.01 4.87 1.77
C PHE A 21 -8.66 3.96 0.72
N SER A 22 -8.84 4.52 -0.47
CA SER A 22 -9.13 3.77 -1.70
C SER A 22 -8.26 4.29 -2.84
N ALA A 23 -7.69 3.43 -3.66
CA ALA A 23 -6.86 3.81 -4.80
C ALA A 23 -6.93 2.77 -5.94
N ASN A 24 -6.53 3.17 -7.14
CA ASN A 24 -6.34 2.24 -8.26
C ASN A 24 -4.89 1.77 -8.30
N LEU A 25 -4.69 0.44 -8.28
CA LEU A 25 -3.38 -0.19 -8.44
C LEU A 25 -3.02 -0.31 -9.92
N TYR A 26 -1.83 0.17 -10.26
CA TYR A 26 -1.21 0.03 -11.57
C TYR A 26 0.12 -0.73 -11.45
N ILE A 27 0.34 -1.70 -12.34
CA ILE A 27 1.62 -2.40 -12.50
C ILE A 27 2.06 -2.25 -13.95
N ASP A 28 3.24 -1.65 -14.16
CA ASP A 28 3.80 -1.33 -15.48
C ASP A 28 2.75 -0.64 -16.38
N ASP A 29 2.14 0.40 -15.83
CA ASP A 29 1.09 1.25 -16.45
C ASP A 29 -0.24 0.53 -16.79
N ILE A 30 -0.41 -0.74 -16.41
CA ILE A 30 -1.69 -1.47 -16.52
C ILE A 30 -2.47 -1.37 -15.22
N ARG A 31 -3.74 -0.95 -15.28
CA ARG A 31 -4.65 -0.97 -14.11
C ARG A 31 -5.01 -2.42 -13.77
N ILE A 32 -4.77 -2.82 -12.52
CA ILE A 32 -4.96 -4.20 -12.06
C ILE A 32 -6.28 -4.33 -11.31
N CYS A 33 -6.47 -3.51 -10.28
CA CYS A 33 -7.67 -3.50 -9.47
C CYS A 33 -7.78 -2.19 -8.66
N THR A 34 -8.85 -2.09 -7.89
CA THR A 34 -8.98 -1.09 -6.83
C THR A 34 -8.48 -1.71 -5.53
N VAL A 35 -7.75 -0.95 -4.73
CA VAL A 35 -7.24 -1.35 -3.41
C VAL A 35 -7.86 -0.45 -2.35
N THR A 36 -8.33 -1.06 -1.26
CA THR A 36 -8.99 -0.36 -0.15
C THR A 36 -8.42 -0.75 1.20
N ASP A 37 -8.37 0.21 2.10
CA ASP A 37 -8.13 0.01 3.53
C ASP A 37 -9.29 0.66 4.28
N ASN A 38 -9.93 -0.11 5.16
CA ASN A 38 -11.10 0.31 5.91
C ASN A 38 -10.76 1.07 7.21
N GLY A 39 -9.49 1.17 7.59
CA GLY A 39 -9.03 1.93 8.76
C GLY A 39 -9.09 1.19 10.08
N PHE A 40 -9.39 -0.11 10.09
CA PHE A 40 -9.55 -0.93 11.31
C PHE A 40 -8.32 -1.79 11.65
N GLY A 41 -7.16 -1.51 11.07
CA GLY A 41 -5.90 -2.23 11.35
C GLY A 41 -5.83 -3.63 10.71
N GLY A 42 -6.63 -3.87 9.66
CA GLY A 42 -6.56 -5.09 8.84
C GLY A 42 -5.58 -4.98 7.68
N GLY A 43 -5.53 -6.03 6.85
CA GLY A 43 -4.80 -6.03 5.58
C GLY A 43 -5.52 -5.23 4.49
N LEU A 44 -4.87 -5.03 3.35
CA LEU A 44 -5.50 -4.36 2.22
C LEU A 44 -6.53 -5.27 1.55
N GLU A 45 -7.65 -4.69 1.17
CA GLU A 45 -8.66 -5.36 0.37
C GLU A 45 -8.41 -5.07 -1.12
N TYR A 46 -8.31 -6.13 -1.91
CA TYR A 46 -8.14 -6.05 -3.35
C TYR A 46 -9.50 -6.33 -4.01
N GLY A 47 -9.95 -5.39 -4.85
CA GLY A 47 -11.12 -5.59 -5.70
C GLY A 47 -10.89 -6.70 -6.73
N ILE A 48 -11.92 -6.99 -7.53
CA ILE A 48 -11.85 -8.01 -8.59
C ILE A 48 -10.69 -7.71 -9.53
N ILE A 49 -9.78 -8.67 -9.64
CA ILE A 49 -8.65 -8.64 -10.57
C ILE A 49 -9.10 -9.36 -11.85
N ASP A 50 -8.88 -8.73 -13.00
CA ASP A 50 -9.08 -9.37 -14.29
C ASP A 50 -8.23 -10.66 -14.35
N PRO A 51 -8.81 -11.84 -14.62
CA PRO A 51 -8.06 -13.09 -14.74
C PRO A 51 -6.87 -13.01 -15.70
N LEU A 52 -6.93 -12.17 -16.75
CA LEU A 52 -5.82 -11.94 -17.68
C LEU A 52 -4.64 -11.20 -17.05
N GLN A 53 -4.84 -10.57 -15.89
CA GLN A 53 -3.83 -9.79 -15.17
C GLN A 53 -3.34 -10.46 -13.88
N ILE A 54 -3.85 -11.66 -13.54
CA ILE A 54 -3.48 -12.34 -12.30
C ILE A 54 -1.99 -12.65 -12.22
N ASP A 55 -1.37 -13.02 -13.34
CA ASP A 55 0.07 -13.28 -13.39
C ASP A 55 0.88 -12.03 -13.10
N LYS A 56 0.43 -10.88 -13.61
CA LYS A 56 1.08 -9.59 -13.37
C LYS A 56 0.95 -9.19 -11.89
N PHE A 57 -0.21 -9.42 -11.28
CA PHE A 57 -0.41 -9.23 -9.85
C PHE A 57 0.52 -10.12 -9.00
N ASN A 58 0.61 -11.41 -9.34
CA ASN A 58 1.51 -12.35 -8.67
C ASN A 58 2.99 -11.98 -8.83
N GLN A 59 3.38 -11.48 -10.01
CA GLN A 59 4.72 -10.99 -10.26
C GLN A 59 5.06 -9.78 -9.38
N ALA A 60 4.10 -8.87 -9.13
CA ALA A 60 4.32 -7.77 -8.18
C ALA A 60 4.49 -8.25 -6.74
N PHE A 61 3.68 -9.21 -6.29
CA PHE A 61 3.87 -9.84 -4.99
C PHE A 61 5.26 -10.46 -4.84
N ALA A 62 5.71 -11.22 -5.84
CA ALA A 62 7.03 -11.82 -5.84
C ALA A 62 8.13 -10.74 -5.86
N TRP A 63 7.99 -9.73 -6.71
CA TRP A 63 8.96 -8.64 -6.85
C TRP A 63 9.14 -7.86 -5.55
N CYS A 64 8.07 -7.57 -4.81
CA CYS A 64 8.14 -6.92 -3.49
C CYS A 64 8.99 -7.75 -2.52
N ARG A 65 8.81 -9.07 -2.47
CA ARG A 65 9.57 -9.95 -1.58
C ARG A 65 11.06 -10.05 -1.91
N PHE A 66 11.46 -9.71 -3.13
CA PHE A 66 12.87 -9.60 -3.53
C PHE A 66 13.50 -8.25 -3.19
N GLN A 67 12.72 -7.27 -2.74
CA GLN A 67 13.27 -5.98 -2.31
C GLN A 67 13.97 -6.11 -0.95
N PRO A 68 14.91 -5.20 -0.62
CA PRO A 68 15.52 -5.17 0.69
C PRO A 68 14.46 -5.13 1.80
N PRO A 69 14.63 -5.90 2.89
CA PRO A 69 13.73 -5.83 4.04
C PRO A 69 13.59 -4.41 4.55
N VAL A 70 12.42 -4.08 5.05
CA VAL A 70 12.14 -2.76 5.62
C VAL A 70 12.23 -2.81 7.13
N LYS A 71 12.81 -1.75 7.69
CA LYS A 71 12.88 -1.56 9.14
C LYS A 71 11.52 -1.08 9.64
N VAL A 72 10.95 -1.79 10.59
CA VAL A 72 9.73 -1.39 11.29
C VAL A 72 10.06 -1.10 12.75
N TYR A 73 9.34 -0.13 13.30
CA TYR A 73 9.42 0.27 14.70
C TYR A 73 8.09 -0.11 15.33
N PRO A 74 7.99 -1.29 15.97
CA PRO A 74 6.78 -1.65 16.68
C PRO A 74 6.52 -0.62 17.79
N ASP A 75 5.29 -0.10 17.84
CA ASP A 75 4.84 0.70 18.98
C ASP A 75 4.99 -0.18 20.22
N MET A 76 5.94 0.15 21.12
CA MET A 76 6.35 -0.57 22.35
C MET A 76 7.62 -1.44 22.29
N ALA A 77 8.39 -1.48 21.20
CA ALA A 77 9.65 -2.24 21.16
C ALA A 77 10.91 -1.36 21.26
N ASP A 78 11.86 -1.73 22.12
CA ASP A 78 13.20 -1.13 22.22
C ASP A 78 14.15 -1.57 21.08
N SER A 79 13.67 -2.40 20.16
CA SER A 79 14.45 -2.98 19.07
C SER A 79 13.82 -2.72 17.70
N ILE A 80 14.68 -2.44 16.72
CA ILE A 80 14.30 -2.35 15.31
C ILE A 80 14.14 -3.77 14.78
N GLU A 81 12.98 -4.06 14.20
CA GLU A 81 12.75 -5.30 13.46
C GLU A 81 12.89 -5.06 11.96
N THR A 82 13.33 -6.09 11.24
CA THR A 82 13.34 -6.11 9.78
C THR A 82 12.32 -7.09 9.29
N VAL A 83 11.35 -6.62 8.51
CA VAL A 83 10.31 -7.45 7.91
C VAL A 83 10.51 -7.52 6.39
N ALA A 84 10.18 -8.67 5.82
CA ALA A 84 10.14 -8.81 4.36
C ALA A 84 9.09 -7.87 3.79
N LEU A 85 9.42 -7.18 2.70
CA LEU A 85 8.50 -6.28 2.03
C LEU A 85 7.50 -7.11 1.20
N ASP A 86 6.24 -7.14 1.61
CA ASP A 86 5.17 -7.65 0.76
C ASP A 86 4.46 -6.52 0.00
N LEU A 87 3.49 -6.89 -0.84
CA LEU A 87 2.78 -5.90 -1.65
C LEU A 87 1.97 -4.95 -0.75
N ASP A 88 1.30 -5.47 0.28
CA ASP A 88 0.48 -4.66 1.19
C ASP A 88 1.32 -3.56 1.87
N LEU A 89 2.46 -3.94 2.46
CA LEU A 89 3.35 -3.00 3.12
C LEU A 89 3.95 -2.00 2.12
N PHE A 90 4.28 -2.45 0.91
CA PHE A 90 4.76 -1.56 -0.15
C PHE A 90 3.69 -0.51 -0.54
N LEU A 91 2.43 -0.92 -0.71
CA LEU A 91 1.34 -0.03 -1.05
C LEU A 91 1.04 0.94 0.10
N GLN A 92 1.06 0.48 1.35
CA GLN A 92 0.92 1.35 2.53
C GLN A 92 2.00 2.44 2.56
N GLN A 93 3.26 2.11 2.25
CA GLN A 93 4.34 3.11 2.16
C GLN A 93 4.09 4.16 1.06
N ILE A 94 3.49 3.78 -0.07
CA ILE A 94 3.10 4.74 -1.12
C ILE A 94 2.04 5.70 -0.59
N VAL A 95 1.02 5.17 0.07
CA VAL A 95 -0.08 5.94 0.66
C VAL A 95 0.43 6.91 1.73
N GLU A 96 1.31 6.44 2.62
CA GLU A 96 1.92 7.28 3.66
C GLU A 96 2.76 8.41 3.07
N LYS A 97 3.60 8.12 2.06
CA LYS A 97 4.36 9.15 1.33
C LYS A 97 3.42 10.17 0.68
N ASN A 98 2.30 9.74 0.12
CA ASN A 98 1.29 10.64 -0.46
C ASN A 98 0.70 11.57 0.61
N LEU A 99 0.37 11.05 1.79
CA LEU A 99 -0.15 11.83 2.92
C LEU A 99 0.84 12.89 3.40
N VAL A 100 2.10 12.51 3.60
CA VAL A 100 3.16 13.43 4.02
C VAL A 100 3.36 14.54 2.98
N ALA A 101 3.39 14.20 1.69
CA ALA A 101 3.52 15.18 0.61
C ALA A 101 2.33 16.17 0.59
N ARG A 102 1.09 15.68 0.76
CA ARG A 102 -0.10 16.53 0.82
C ARG A 102 -0.11 17.47 2.03
N ARG A 103 0.41 17.04 3.19
CA ARG A 103 0.55 17.90 4.38
C ARG A 103 1.53 19.04 4.14
N LYS A 104 2.69 18.75 3.52
CA LYS A 104 3.71 19.77 3.20
C LYS A 104 3.22 20.84 2.22
N LEU A 105 2.33 20.50 1.29
CA LEU A 105 1.73 21.46 0.34
C LEU A 105 0.67 22.38 0.96
N ARG A 106 0.23 22.09 2.19
CA ARG A 106 -0.75 22.91 2.93
C ARG A 106 -0.11 23.84 3.97
N CYS A 107 1.20 23.75 4.15
CA CYS A 107 2.01 24.63 5.00
C CYS A 107 2.66 25.71 4.14
#